data_AF-A0A914PJR1-F1
#
_entry.id   AF-A0A914PJR1-F1
#
_cell.length_a   1.000
_cell.length_b   1.000
_cell.length_c   1.000
_cell.angle_alpha   90.00
_cell.angle_beta   90.00
_cell.angle_gamma   90.00
#
_symmetry.space_group_name_H-M   'P 1'
#
loop_
_entity.id
_entity.type
_entity.pdbx_description
1 polymer ?
#
loop_
_entity_poly.entity_id
_entity_poly.type
_entity_poly.pdbx_seq_one_letter_code
_entity_poly.pdbx_strand_id
1 'polypeptide(L)'
;MPDFLGTKSDFDINYAIVIENGKVRDATPQAVIDMVNACNVLYNAVEDFVHRKSAKVLINEIDIEKHEFTVMLRPTDRQIEMIEAFLNEPGKLALVDRYPMTYILNHPAIYHAAEHPEFYDQQYYNVELSNKTAIFLDLLRYCETVGDKLLLFTFSLHTLDYIENVLQEFSSNWFNDGHVAVANTGNNRWGWRKGMDYWRIDGKTASNDRSDIEQFFNERPQLRLMLFSTIAGI
;
A
#
# COMPACT_ATOMS: atom_id res chain seq x y z
N MET A 1 -17.37 0.87 -29.25
CA MET A 1 -17.92 0.30 -30.49
C MET A 1 -18.09 -1.20 -30.29
N PRO A 2 -19.32 -1.74 -30.27
CA PRO A 2 -19.52 -3.19 -30.27
C PRO A 2 -18.85 -3.82 -31.51
N ASP A 3 -18.27 -5.00 -31.37
CA ASP A 3 -17.64 -5.83 -32.43
C ASP A 3 -16.37 -5.28 -33.12
N PHE A 4 -15.79 -4.17 -32.66
CA PHE A 4 -14.57 -3.59 -33.28
C PHE A 4 -13.35 -4.53 -33.25
N LEU A 5 -13.24 -5.35 -32.21
CA LEU A 5 -12.19 -6.37 -32.08
C LEU A 5 -12.72 -7.80 -32.30
N GLY A 6 -13.91 -7.91 -32.90
CA GLY A 6 -14.63 -9.17 -33.04
C GLY A 6 -15.28 -9.64 -31.75
N THR A 7 -15.66 -10.93 -31.72
CA THR A 7 -16.23 -11.53 -30.51
C THR A 7 -15.17 -11.70 -29.43
N LYS A 8 -15.59 -11.93 -28.18
CA LYS A 8 -14.65 -12.23 -27.08
C LYS A 8 -13.74 -13.42 -27.41
N SER A 9 -14.29 -14.45 -28.06
CA SER A 9 -13.52 -15.62 -28.49
C SER A 9 -12.45 -15.25 -29.53
N ASP A 10 -12.81 -14.42 -30.52
CA ASP A 10 -11.86 -13.97 -31.55
C ASP A 10 -10.75 -13.12 -30.95
N PHE A 11 -11.11 -12.22 -30.03
CA PHE A 11 -10.13 -11.40 -29.33
C PHE A 11 -9.17 -12.26 -28.49
N ASP A 12 -9.69 -13.27 -27.79
CA ASP A 12 -8.87 -14.14 -26.96
C ASP A 12 -7.87 -14.95 -27.78
N ILE A 13 -8.33 -15.52 -28.89
CA ILE A 13 -7.48 -16.32 -29.79
C ILE A 13 -6.42 -15.45 -30.48
N ASN A 14 -6.81 -14.29 -31.00
CA ASN A 14 -5.92 -13.47 -31.81
C ASN A 14 -4.97 -12.59 -30.99
N TYR A 15 -5.34 -12.25 -29.74
CA TYR A 15 -4.57 -11.33 -28.92
C TYR A 15 -4.33 -11.87 -27.51
N ALA A 16 -5.37 -12.07 -26.70
CA ALA A 16 -5.18 -12.27 -25.25
C ALA A 16 -4.31 -13.50 -24.93
N ILE A 17 -4.61 -14.65 -25.54
CA ILE A 17 -3.87 -15.89 -25.31
C ILE A 17 -2.44 -15.78 -25.86
N VAL A 18 -2.27 -15.20 -27.06
CA VAL A 18 -0.94 -15.02 -27.68
C VAL A 18 -0.07 -14.13 -26.79
N ILE A 19 -0.63 -13.04 -26.29
CA ILE A 19 0.08 -12.08 -25.44
C ILE A 19 0.45 -12.72 -24.09
N GLU A 20 -0.48 -13.42 -23.44
CA GLU A 20 -0.20 -14.09 -22.17
C GLU A 20 0.85 -15.21 -22.33
N ASN A 21 0.81 -15.98 -23.41
CA ASN A 21 1.80 -17.02 -23.70
C ASN A 21 3.21 -16.46 -23.98
N GLY A 22 3.33 -15.23 -24.48
CA GLY A 22 4.63 -14.58 -24.66
C GLY A 22 5.20 -13.94 -23.38
N LYS A 23 4.35 -13.70 -22.37
CA LYS A 23 4.73 -13.06 -21.09
C LYS A 23 5.26 -14.03 -20.04
N VAL A 24 4.96 -15.32 -20.17
CA VAL A 24 5.43 -16.32 -19.21
C VAL A 24 6.96 -16.42 -19.22
N ARG A 25 7.56 -16.69 -18.06
CA ARG A 25 9.02 -16.65 -17.86
C ARG A 25 9.78 -17.61 -18.76
N ASP A 26 9.16 -18.71 -19.13
CA ASP A 26 9.67 -19.80 -19.95
C ASP A 26 9.15 -19.75 -21.41
N ALA A 27 8.62 -18.61 -21.85
CA ALA A 27 8.14 -18.43 -23.21
C ALA A 27 9.26 -18.71 -24.23
N THR A 28 8.90 -19.40 -25.31
CA THR A 28 9.84 -19.63 -26.41
C THR A 28 10.15 -18.31 -27.13
N PRO A 29 11.33 -18.18 -27.77
CA PRO A 29 11.64 -16.99 -28.56
C PRO A 29 10.56 -16.64 -29.61
N GLN A 30 9.93 -17.67 -30.20
CA GLN A 30 8.84 -17.47 -31.16
C GLN A 30 7.59 -16.90 -30.49
N ALA A 31 7.19 -17.41 -29.33
CA ALA A 31 6.03 -16.91 -28.59
C ALA A 31 6.21 -15.44 -28.15
N VAL A 32 7.44 -15.04 -27.80
CA VAL A 32 7.76 -13.63 -27.48
C VAL A 32 7.59 -12.75 -28.72
N ILE A 33 8.07 -13.20 -29.90
CA ILE A 33 7.89 -12.47 -31.17
C ILE A 33 6.40 -12.34 -31.52
N ASP A 34 5.65 -13.43 -31.41
CA ASP A 34 4.21 -13.46 -31.70
C ASP A 34 3.44 -12.52 -30.77
N MET A 35 3.77 -12.49 -29.48
CA MET A 35 3.23 -11.51 -28.53
C MET A 35 3.53 -10.07 -28.95
N VAL A 36 4.78 -9.74 -29.28
CA VAL A 36 5.15 -8.37 -29.68
C VAL A 36 4.36 -7.94 -30.92
N ASN A 37 4.23 -8.83 -31.90
CA ASN A 37 3.44 -8.57 -33.11
C ASN A 37 1.95 -8.37 -32.78
N ALA A 38 1.35 -9.26 -31.98
CA ALA A 38 -0.03 -9.16 -31.55
C ALA A 38 -0.30 -7.85 -30.78
N CYS A 39 0.61 -7.45 -29.88
CA CYS A 39 0.56 -6.17 -29.16
C CYS A 39 0.59 -4.98 -30.12
N ASN A 40 1.47 -4.98 -31.13
CA ASN A 40 1.57 -3.89 -32.09
C ASN A 40 0.31 -3.77 -32.97
N VAL A 41 -0.21 -4.90 -33.45
CA VAL A 41 -1.47 -4.91 -34.23
C VAL A 41 -2.62 -4.40 -33.38
N LEU A 42 -2.73 -4.88 -32.14
CA LEU A 42 -3.77 -4.45 -31.22
C LEU A 42 -3.66 -2.96 -30.88
N TYR A 43 -2.44 -2.47 -30.61
CA TYR A 43 -2.18 -1.05 -30.34
C TYR A 43 -2.66 -0.18 -31.50
N ASN A 44 -2.23 -0.47 -32.72
CA ASN A 44 -2.62 0.30 -33.90
C ASN A 44 -4.14 0.27 -34.15
N ALA A 45 -4.80 -0.85 -33.83
CA ALA A 45 -6.25 -0.95 -33.95
C ALA A 45 -6.97 -0.02 -32.98
N VAL A 46 -6.43 0.18 -31.76
CA VAL A 46 -7.11 0.94 -30.70
C VAL A 46 -6.56 2.35 -30.47
N GLU A 47 -5.45 2.73 -31.10
CA GLU A 47 -4.73 3.99 -30.85
C GLU A 47 -5.63 5.22 -31.04
N ASP A 48 -6.42 5.25 -32.12
CA ASP A 48 -7.34 6.36 -32.41
C ASP A 48 -8.56 6.41 -31.46
N PHE A 49 -8.80 5.33 -30.71
CA PHE A 49 -9.92 5.23 -29.76
C PHE A 49 -9.49 5.41 -28.31
N VAL A 50 -8.19 5.32 -28.00
CA VAL A 50 -7.66 5.36 -26.63
C VAL A 50 -6.86 6.63 -26.43
N HIS A 51 -7.47 7.63 -25.79
CA HIS A 51 -6.74 8.81 -25.35
C HIS A 51 -5.98 8.51 -24.04
N ARG A 52 -4.68 8.18 -24.14
CA ARG A 52 -3.82 7.97 -22.96
C ARG A 52 -2.76 9.06 -22.84
N LYS A 53 -2.93 9.95 -21.86
CA LYS A 53 -1.87 10.87 -21.42
C LYS A 53 -1.22 10.32 -20.17
N SER A 54 0.11 10.18 -20.18
CA SER A 54 0.84 9.81 -18.98
C SER A 54 1.02 11.02 -18.07
N ALA A 55 1.32 10.81 -16.78
CA ALA A 55 1.66 11.88 -15.84
C ALA A 55 2.80 12.78 -16.34
N LYS A 56 3.58 12.34 -17.34
CA LYS A 56 4.62 13.15 -17.99
C LYS A 56 4.10 14.47 -18.57
N VAL A 57 2.80 14.55 -18.90
CA VAL A 57 2.21 15.81 -19.39
C VAL A 57 2.20 16.91 -18.34
N LEU A 58 2.27 16.55 -17.05
CA LEU A 58 2.30 17.49 -15.92
C LEU A 58 3.72 17.84 -15.46
N ILE A 59 4.77 17.28 -16.08
CA ILE A 59 6.18 17.50 -15.67
C ILE A 59 6.55 18.98 -15.69
N ASN A 60 5.97 19.76 -16.61
CA ASN A 60 6.25 21.20 -16.71
C ASN A 60 5.35 22.06 -15.81
N GLU A 61 4.34 21.47 -15.17
CA GLU A 61 3.36 22.19 -14.34
C GLU A 61 3.56 21.92 -12.85
N ILE A 62 4.30 20.88 -12.49
CA ILE A 62 4.59 20.48 -11.11
C ILE A 62 6.10 20.64 -10.87
N ASP A 63 6.49 21.65 -10.09
CA ASP A 63 7.89 21.97 -9.72
C ASP A 63 8.49 20.97 -8.71
N ILE A 64 7.94 19.77 -8.60
CA ILE A 64 8.38 18.72 -7.67
C ILE A 64 8.71 17.46 -8.47
N GLU A 65 9.95 17.01 -8.37
CA GLU A 65 10.38 15.74 -8.96
C GLU A 65 9.77 14.56 -8.20
N LYS A 66 9.09 13.65 -8.91
CA LYS A 66 8.54 12.44 -8.32
C LYS A 66 9.62 11.36 -8.26
N HIS A 67 9.99 10.95 -7.05
CA HIS A 67 10.87 9.82 -6.82
C HIS A 67 10.08 8.58 -6.36
N GLU A 68 10.41 7.43 -6.94
CA GLU A 68 9.81 6.13 -6.59
C GLU A 68 10.90 5.16 -6.12
N PHE A 69 10.68 4.52 -4.98
CA PHE A 69 11.63 3.60 -4.37
C PHE A 69 10.94 2.28 -4.02
N THR A 70 11.65 1.17 -4.23
CA THR A 70 11.26 -0.15 -3.74
C THR A 70 12.22 -0.57 -2.63
N VAL A 71 11.70 -0.72 -1.41
CA VAL A 71 12.50 -1.14 -0.25
C VAL A 71 12.31 -2.63 -0.03
N MET A 72 13.39 -3.40 -0.17
CA MET A 72 13.39 -4.84 0.10
C MET A 72 13.69 -5.08 1.58
N LEU A 73 12.73 -5.67 2.30
CA LEU A 73 12.84 -5.96 3.72
C LEU A 73 12.87 -7.47 3.95
N ARG A 74 13.73 -7.92 4.86
CA ARG A 74 13.74 -9.31 5.32
C ARG A 74 12.66 -9.51 6.39
N PRO A 75 11.95 -10.64 6.41
CA PRO A 75 11.10 -10.99 7.54
C PRO A 75 11.93 -11.14 8.83
N THR A 76 11.32 -10.83 9.97
CA THR A 76 11.91 -11.09 11.29
C THR A 76 11.86 -12.58 11.63
N ASP A 77 12.65 -13.03 12.61
CA ASP A 77 12.64 -14.44 13.05
C ASP A 77 11.24 -14.91 13.45
N ARG A 78 10.46 -14.03 14.11
CA ARG A 78 9.07 -14.32 14.47
C ARG A 78 8.16 -14.47 13.26
N GLN A 79 8.34 -13.62 12.24
CA GLN A 79 7.59 -13.76 10.99
C GLN A 79 7.96 -15.06 10.26
N ILE A 80 9.24 -15.43 10.23
CA ILE A 80 9.70 -16.69 9.63
C ILE A 80 9.05 -17.88 10.33
N GLU A 81 9.10 -17.93 11.67
CA GLU A 81 8.48 -18.98 12.47
C GLU A 81 6.99 -19.15 12.15
N MET A 82 6.24 -18.04 12.09
CA MET A 82 4.80 -18.08 11.79
C MET A 82 4.51 -18.51 10.34
N ILE A 83 5.35 -18.08 9.39
CA ILE A 83 5.23 -18.48 7.98
C ILE A 83 5.50 -19.97 7.85
N GLU A 84 6.55 -20.49 8.46
CA GLU A 84 6.87 -21.92 8.43
C GLU A 84 5.76 -22.75 9.08
N ALA A 85 5.24 -22.33 10.22
CA ALA A 85 4.09 -22.97 10.85
C ALA A 85 2.87 -22.99 9.92
N PHE A 86 2.53 -21.85 9.30
CA PHE A 86 1.42 -21.74 8.35
C PHE A 86 1.59 -22.64 7.12
N LEU A 87 2.80 -22.71 6.56
CA LEU A 87 3.10 -23.53 5.37
C LEU A 87 3.07 -25.03 5.66
N ASN A 88 3.41 -25.43 6.89
CA ASN A 88 3.40 -26.83 7.32
C ASN A 88 2.00 -27.37 7.62
N GLU A 89 0.99 -26.50 7.75
CA GLU A 89 -0.39 -26.93 7.94
C GLU A 89 -0.98 -27.56 6.66
N PRO A 90 -1.58 -28.76 6.75
CA PRO A 90 -2.17 -29.43 5.60
C PRO A 90 -3.21 -28.56 4.89
N GLY A 91 -3.03 -28.35 3.58
CA GLY A 91 -3.96 -27.58 2.73
C GLY A 91 -3.73 -26.06 2.71
N LYS A 92 -2.85 -25.51 3.54
CA LYS A 92 -2.52 -24.07 3.54
C LYS A 92 -1.59 -23.64 2.42
N LEU A 93 -0.82 -24.56 1.84
CA LEU A 93 0.07 -24.27 0.69
C LEU A 93 -0.72 -23.71 -0.52
N ALA A 94 -1.98 -24.13 -0.70
CA ALA A 94 -2.86 -23.60 -1.74
C ALA A 94 -3.41 -22.17 -1.43
N LEU A 95 -3.14 -21.65 -0.23
CA LEU A 95 -3.57 -20.34 0.24
C LEU A 95 -2.40 -19.36 0.37
N VAL A 96 -1.21 -19.69 -0.14
CA VAL A 96 -0.02 -18.83 -0.05
C VAL A 96 -0.26 -17.49 -0.76
N ASP A 97 -1.06 -17.48 -1.83
CA ASP A 97 -1.47 -16.27 -2.55
C ASP A 97 -2.66 -15.53 -1.87
N ARG A 98 -3.16 -16.02 -0.73
CA ARG A 98 -4.25 -15.38 0.02
C ARG A 98 -3.73 -14.48 1.15
N TYR A 99 -4.64 -13.61 1.59
CA TYR A 99 -4.50 -12.62 2.66
C TYR A 99 -3.71 -13.02 3.92
N PRO A 100 -3.75 -14.27 4.44
CA PRO A 100 -3.07 -14.62 5.70
C PRO A 100 -1.55 -14.34 5.73
N MET A 101 -0.86 -14.66 4.64
CA MET A 101 0.59 -14.41 4.52
C MET A 101 0.92 -12.91 4.51
N THR A 102 0.05 -12.10 3.89
CA THR A 102 0.22 -10.64 3.87
C THR A 102 0.07 -10.04 5.26
N TYR A 103 -0.77 -10.61 6.12
CA TYR A 103 -0.92 -10.16 7.50
C TYR A 103 0.34 -10.42 8.32
N ILE A 104 0.88 -11.65 8.27
CA ILE A 104 2.13 -11.99 8.98
C ILE A 104 3.27 -11.06 8.54
N LEU A 105 3.43 -10.86 7.23
CA LEU A 105 4.46 -10.00 6.65
C LEU A 105 4.28 -8.52 6.96
N ASN A 106 3.06 -8.05 7.22
CA ASN A 106 2.80 -6.69 7.68
C ASN A 106 3.11 -6.56 9.17
N HIS A 107 2.59 -7.47 9.99
CA HIS A 107 2.98 -7.67 11.39
C HIS A 107 2.34 -8.97 11.95
N PRO A 108 3.05 -9.79 12.74
CA PRO A 108 2.50 -10.98 13.42
C PRO A 108 1.15 -10.77 14.11
N ALA A 109 0.99 -9.66 14.82
CA ALA A 109 -0.24 -9.34 15.55
C ALA A 109 -1.47 -9.12 14.65
N ILE A 110 -1.28 -8.71 13.39
CA ILE A 110 -2.36 -8.53 12.42
C ILE A 110 -2.97 -9.89 12.07
N TYR A 111 -2.13 -10.91 11.90
CA TYR A 111 -2.59 -12.27 11.63
C TYR A 111 -3.44 -12.80 12.78
N HIS A 112 -2.98 -12.66 14.03
CA HIS A 112 -3.77 -13.06 15.19
C HIS A 112 -5.09 -12.27 15.28
N ALA A 113 -5.06 -10.95 15.11
CA ALA A 113 -6.29 -10.16 15.14
C ALA A 113 -7.33 -10.55 14.06
N ALA A 114 -6.86 -10.98 12.88
CA ALA A 114 -7.73 -11.34 11.77
C ALA A 114 -8.23 -12.78 11.82
N GLU A 115 -7.35 -13.74 12.13
CA GLU A 115 -7.64 -15.18 11.97
C GLU A 115 -7.75 -15.93 13.30
N HIS A 116 -7.12 -15.41 14.36
CA HIS A 116 -7.06 -16.07 15.67
C HIS A 116 -7.16 -15.08 16.85
N PRO A 117 -8.29 -14.35 16.96
CA PRO A 117 -8.46 -13.30 17.96
C PRO A 117 -8.35 -13.82 19.41
N GLU A 118 -8.53 -15.13 19.62
CA GLU A 118 -8.32 -15.80 20.91
C GLU A 118 -6.87 -15.76 21.41
N PHE A 119 -5.89 -15.59 20.51
CA PHE A 119 -4.47 -15.48 20.85
C PHE A 119 -4.00 -14.03 20.93
N TYR A 120 -4.87 -13.11 21.33
CA TYR A 120 -4.49 -11.72 21.58
C TYR A 120 -3.33 -11.64 22.58
N ASP A 121 -2.15 -11.22 22.10
CA ASP A 121 -0.88 -11.23 22.86
C ASP A 121 -0.47 -9.80 23.26
N GLN A 122 0.16 -9.64 24.41
CA GLN A 122 0.81 -8.40 24.87
C GLN A 122 1.87 -7.89 23.87
N GLN A 123 2.39 -8.76 23.01
CA GLN A 123 3.29 -8.40 21.91
C GLN A 123 2.60 -7.66 20.76
N TYR A 124 1.29 -7.40 20.84
CA TYR A 124 0.54 -6.66 19.83
C TYR A 124 1.21 -5.35 19.44
N TYR A 125 1.79 -4.62 20.40
CA TYR A 125 2.43 -3.33 20.17
C TYR A 125 3.94 -3.39 19.98
N ASN A 126 4.54 -4.59 19.98
CA ASN A 126 5.97 -4.73 19.77
C ASN A 126 6.31 -4.58 18.28
N VAL A 127 6.54 -3.33 17.87
CA VAL A 127 6.82 -2.93 16.49
C VAL A 127 8.07 -3.60 15.90
N GLU A 128 9.00 -4.06 16.74
CA GLU A 128 10.23 -4.75 16.29
C GLU A 128 9.97 -6.15 15.73
N LEU A 129 8.76 -6.70 15.93
CA LEU A 129 8.38 -7.96 15.32
C LEU A 129 8.11 -7.83 13.81
N SER A 130 8.10 -6.62 13.26
CA SER A 130 8.00 -6.38 11.82
C SER A 130 8.88 -5.23 11.35
N ASN A 131 9.82 -5.57 10.46
CA ASN A 131 10.66 -4.56 9.80
C ASN A 131 9.86 -3.56 8.96
N LYS A 132 8.67 -3.94 8.46
CA LYS A 132 7.76 -3.00 7.77
C LYS A 132 7.17 -1.96 8.71
N THR A 133 6.84 -2.35 9.94
CA THR A 133 6.29 -1.43 10.93
C THR A 133 7.40 -0.54 11.48
N ALA A 134 8.57 -1.10 11.78
CA ALA A 134 9.74 -0.36 12.23
C ALA A 134 10.12 0.76 11.23
N ILE A 135 10.32 0.42 9.95
CA ILE A 135 10.68 1.42 8.94
C ILE A 135 9.58 2.47 8.71
N PHE A 136 8.30 2.07 8.83
CA PHE A 136 7.20 3.03 8.75
C PHE A 136 7.30 4.09 9.85
N LEU A 137 7.56 3.69 11.09
CA LEU A 137 7.71 4.63 12.21
C LEU A 137 8.95 5.51 12.04
N ASP A 138 10.06 4.96 11.55
CA ASP A 138 11.27 5.74 11.27
C ASP A 138 11.07 6.77 10.16
N LEU A 139 10.37 6.39 9.07
CA LEU A 139 9.97 7.31 8.01
C LEU A 139 9.05 8.40 8.55
N LEU A 140 8.11 8.05 9.42
CA LEU A 140 7.18 9.01 10.02
C LEU A 140 7.93 10.05 10.87
N ARG A 141 8.87 9.61 11.71
CA ARG A 141 9.77 10.50 12.48
C ARG A 141 10.59 11.38 11.55
N TYR A 142 11.16 10.82 10.49
CA TYR A 142 11.97 11.57 9.53
C TYR A 142 11.14 12.63 8.79
N CYS A 143 9.92 12.30 8.36
CA CYS A 143 8.99 13.27 7.78
C CYS A 143 8.74 14.44 8.75
N GLU A 144 8.57 14.17 10.05
CA GLU A 144 8.42 15.23 11.05
C GLU A 144 9.65 16.12 11.21
N THR A 145 10.87 15.56 11.13
CA THR A 145 12.11 16.33 11.25
C THR A 145 12.39 17.20 10.03
N VAL A 146 11.78 16.92 8.87
CA VAL A 146 11.86 17.78 7.68
C VAL A 146 10.62 18.65 7.47
N GLY A 147 9.51 18.33 8.15
CA GLY A 147 8.23 19.03 8.03
C GLY A 147 7.29 18.47 6.96
N ASP A 148 7.61 17.29 6.41
CA ASP A 148 6.79 16.60 5.42
C ASP A 148 5.61 15.89 6.06
N LYS A 149 4.54 15.74 5.28
CA LYS A 149 3.38 14.92 5.66
C LYS A 149 3.42 13.59 4.94
N LEU A 150 2.94 12.54 5.59
CA LEU A 150 3.00 11.17 5.09
C LEU A 150 1.61 10.65 4.71
N LEU A 151 1.51 9.98 3.56
CA LEU A 151 0.33 9.23 3.14
C LEU A 151 0.67 7.73 3.16
N LEU A 152 -0.10 6.94 3.91
CA LEU A 152 0.03 5.50 3.97
C LEU A 152 -1.15 4.84 3.27
N PHE A 153 -0.87 3.96 2.32
CA PHE A 153 -1.88 3.18 1.61
C PHE A 153 -1.76 1.70 1.97
N THR A 154 -2.89 1.05 2.27
CA THR A 154 -2.93 -0.39 2.54
C THR A 154 -4.24 -1.01 2.06
N PHE A 155 -4.20 -2.26 1.60
CA PHE A 155 -5.39 -3.01 1.21
C PHE A 155 -6.08 -3.69 2.39
N SER A 156 -5.51 -3.65 3.60
CA SER A 156 -5.99 -4.39 4.77
C SER A 156 -6.53 -3.44 5.85
N LEU A 157 -7.83 -3.58 6.16
CA LEU A 157 -8.45 -2.86 7.28
C LEU A 157 -7.83 -3.27 8.63
N HIS A 158 -7.48 -4.54 8.81
CA HIS A 158 -6.78 -5.01 10.00
C HIS A 158 -5.39 -4.36 10.15
N THR A 159 -4.71 -4.07 9.03
CA THR A 159 -3.45 -3.32 9.08
C THR A 159 -3.70 -1.86 9.47
N LEU A 160 -4.78 -1.23 8.99
CA LEU A 160 -5.14 0.13 9.43
C LEU A 160 -5.44 0.17 10.94
N ASP A 161 -6.25 -0.77 11.44
CA ASP A 161 -6.58 -0.86 12.86
C ASP A 161 -5.31 -1.06 13.71
N TYR A 162 -4.41 -1.95 13.26
CA TYR A 162 -3.11 -2.16 13.89
C TYR A 162 -2.26 -0.88 13.94
N ILE A 163 -2.13 -0.16 12.82
CA ILE A 163 -1.35 1.08 12.78
C ILE A 163 -1.97 2.14 13.69
N GLU A 164 -3.30 2.33 13.70
CA GLU A 164 -3.96 3.26 14.62
C GLU A 164 -3.64 2.90 16.09
N ASN A 165 -3.69 1.62 16.43
CA ASN A 165 -3.37 1.12 17.77
C ASN A 165 -1.91 1.35 18.17
N VAL A 166 -0.96 1.08 17.26
CA VAL A 166 0.48 1.39 17.48
C VAL A 166 0.67 2.89 17.70
N LEU A 167 0.06 3.73 16.86
CA LEU A 167 0.18 5.18 17.01
C LEU A 167 -0.34 5.67 18.37
N GLN A 168 -1.51 5.16 18.83
CA GLN A 168 -2.05 5.49 20.15
C GLN A 168 -1.09 5.09 21.28
N GLU A 169 -0.55 3.87 21.24
CA GLU A 169 0.38 3.35 22.26
C GLU A 169 1.63 4.24 22.37
N PHE A 170 2.20 4.62 21.22
CA PHE A 170 3.40 5.45 21.17
C PHE A 170 3.12 6.94 21.39
N SER A 171 1.86 7.37 21.51
CA SER A 171 1.52 8.80 21.53
C SER A 171 2.15 9.56 22.69
N SER A 172 2.31 8.93 23.86
CA SER A 172 2.82 9.61 25.06
C SER A 172 4.34 9.75 25.12
N ASN A 173 5.04 8.83 24.46
CA ASN A 173 6.50 8.67 24.48
C ASN A 173 7.12 8.88 23.09
N TRP A 174 6.35 9.37 22.11
CA TRP A 174 6.77 9.48 20.71
C TRP A 174 8.11 10.18 20.56
N PHE A 175 8.32 11.28 21.30
CA PHE A 175 9.54 12.11 21.26
C PHE A 175 10.61 11.72 22.29
N ASN A 176 10.51 10.56 22.96
CA ASN A 176 11.48 10.16 23.98
C ASN A 176 12.88 9.83 23.42
N ASP A 177 12.97 9.55 22.13
CA ASP A 177 14.23 9.34 21.39
C ASP A 177 14.94 10.66 21.05
N GLY A 178 14.32 11.82 21.35
CA GLY A 178 14.89 13.14 21.14
C GLY A 178 14.74 13.69 19.72
N HIS A 179 13.98 13.04 18.83
CA HIS A 179 13.67 13.65 17.54
C HIS A 179 12.79 14.90 17.73
N VAL A 180 12.95 15.89 16.83
CA VAL A 180 12.24 17.17 16.93
C VAL A 180 11.42 17.38 15.66
N ALA A 181 10.11 17.55 15.82
CA ALA A 181 9.22 17.90 14.71
C ALA A 181 9.38 19.39 14.37
N VAL A 182 9.76 19.71 13.13
CA VAL A 182 10.02 21.10 12.69
C VAL A 182 8.80 21.99 12.84
N ALA A 183 7.62 21.44 12.55
CA ALA A 183 6.36 22.17 12.65
C ALA A 183 5.87 22.32 14.12
N ASN A 184 6.52 21.68 15.09
CA ASN A 184 6.18 21.79 16.52
C ASN A 184 6.94 22.96 17.18
N THR A 185 6.59 24.19 16.83
CA THR A 185 7.28 25.41 17.29
C THR A 185 6.71 25.99 18.60
N GLY A 186 6.38 25.15 19.60
CA GLY A 186 5.80 25.62 20.86
C GLY A 186 5.72 24.57 21.97
N ASN A 187 5.04 24.92 23.06
CA ASN A 187 4.86 24.05 24.23
C ASN A 187 3.76 22.97 24.02
N ASN A 188 3.49 22.61 22.76
CA ASN A 188 2.43 21.68 22.41
C ASN A 188 2.91 20.23 22.58
N ARG A 189 2.13 19.44 23.33
CA ARG A 189 2.29 17.99 23.40
C ARG A 189 1.68 17.37 22.15
N TRP A 190 2.49 17.28 21.10
CA TRP A 190 2.15 16.48 19.93
C TRP A 190 2.20 14.99 20.30
N GLY A 191 1.45 14.19 19.56
CA GLY A 191 1.30 12.76 19.78
C GLY A 191 0.58 12.18 18.58
N TRP A 192 -0.29 11.20 18.80
CA TRP A 192 -1.05 10.59 17.72
C TRP A 192 -2.53 10.50 18.06
N ARG A 193 -3.24 11.62 17.91
CA ARG A 193 -4.69 11.67 18.10
C ARG A 193 -5.40 11.75 16.75
N LYS A 194 -6.36 10.85 16.53
CA LYS A 194 -7.23 10.89 15.36
C LYS A 194 -7.96 12.22 15.28
N GLY A 195 -7.97 12.83 14.11
CA GLY A 195 -8.58 14.14 13.88
C GLY A 195 -7.70 15.34 14.21
N MET A 196 -6.56 15.13 14.88
CA MET A 196 -5.59 16.18 15.19
C MET A 196 -4.25 15.93 14.48
N ASP A 197 -3.65 14.77 14.73
CA ASP A 197 -2.31 14.41 14.25
C ASP A 197 -2.39 13.49 13.02
N TYR A 198 -3.46 12.70 12.89
CA TYR A 198 -3.71 11.87 11.72
C TYR A 198 -5.21 11.71 11.38
N TRP A 199 -5.50 11.31 10.14
CA TRP A 199 -6.83 10.87 9.71
C TRP A 199 -6.76 9.51 9.01
N ARG A 200 -7.89 8.81 8.99
CA ARG A 200 -8.09 7.58 8.23
C ARG A 200 -9.26 7.77 7.27
N ILE A 201 -9.07 7.41 6.01
CA ILE A 201 -10.10 7.34 4.98
C ILE A 201 -10.21 5.88 4.52
N ASP A 202 -11.37 5.30 4.76
CA ASP A 202 -11.72 3.98 4.24
C ASP A 202 -13.08 4.00 3.52
N GLY A 203 -13.50 2.84 2.99
CA GLY A 203 -14.72 2.71 2.21
C GLY A 203 -16.01 3.13 2.94
N LYS A 204 -15.97 3.34 4.26
CA LYS A 204 -17.12 3.82 5.04
C LYS A 204 -17.15 5.35 5.21
N THR A 205 -16.09 6.05 4.80
CA THR A 205 -15.99 7.51 4.94
C THR A 205 -16.84 8.20 3.87
N ALA A 206 -17.81 9.01 4.28
CA ALA A 206 -18.72 9.72 3.38
C ALA A 206 -17.97 10.75 2.51
N SER A 207 -18.46 10.99 1.29
CA SER A 207 -17.79 11.86 0.31
C SER A 207 -17.58 13.29 0.79
N ASN A 208 -18.54 13.87 1.52
CA ASN A 208 -18.41 15.23 2.05
C ASN A 208 -17.30 15.32 3.09
N ASP A 209 -17.21 14.32 3.99
CA ASP A 209 -16.18 14.26 5.02
C ASP A 209 -14.77 14.14 4.40
N ARG A 210 -14.64 13.46 3.25
CA ARG A 210 -13.34 13.33 2.56
C ARG A 210 -12.78 14.68 2.13
N SER A 211 -13.61 15.54 1.53
CA SER A 211 -13.19 16.88 1.07
C SER A 211 -12.71 17.72 2.24
N ASP A 212 -13.42 17.70 3.37
CA ASP A 212 -13.05 18.45 4.57
C ASP A 212 -11.74 17.91 5.17
N ILE A 213 -11.59 16.58 5.24
CA ILE A 213 -10.37 15.93 5.74
C ILE A 213 -9.16 16.30 4.87
N GLU A 214 -9.29 16.26 3.54
CA GLU A 214 -8.23 16.64 2.61
C GLU A 214 -7.84 18.10 2.77
N GLN A 215 -8.82 19.00 2.89
CA GLN A 215 -8.57 20.41 3.15
C GLN A 215 -7.82 20.60 4.46
N PHE A 216 -8.28 19.98 5.56
CA PHE A 216 -7.59 20.06 6.85
C PHE A 216 -6.18 19.48 6.79
N PHE A 217 -5.98 18.39 6.03
CA PHE A 217 -4.68 17.78 5.86
C PHE A 217 -3.72 18.70 5.12
N ASN A 218 -4.19 19.51 4.17
CA ASN A 218 -3.32 20.48 3.50
C ASN A 218 -3.00 21.68 4.40
N GLU A 219 -3.99 22.20 5.12
CA GLU A 219 -3.87 23.46 5.87
C GLU A 219 -3.19 23.33 7.24
N ARG A 220 -3.40 22.21 7.96
CA ARG A 220 -2.97 22.08 9.37
C ARG A 220 -1.60 21.41 9.46
N PRO A 221 -0.55 22.06 10.00
CA PRO A 221 0.77 21.45 10.13
C PRO A 221 0.82 20.29 11.13
N GLN A 222 -0.07 20.29 12.13
CA GLN A 222 -0.18 19.21 13.12
C GLN A 222 -0.70 17.91 12.48
N LEU A 223 -1.57 18.01 11.48
CA LEU A 223 -2.16 16.87 10.81
C LEU A 223 -1.18 16.35 9.77
N ARG A 224 -0.43 15.31 10.14
CA ARG A 224 0.83 14.90 9.51
C ARG A 224 0.78 13.52 8.84
N LEU A 225 -0.28 12.76 9.09
CA LEU A 225 -0.46 11.42 8.53
C LEU A 225 -1.88 11.23 8.00
N MET A 226 -2.02 10.69 6.79
CA MET A 226 -3.27 10.09 6.31
C MET A 226 -3.10 8.60 6.07
N LEU A 227 -4.08 7.84 6.55
CA LEU A 227 -4.18 6.40 6.33
C LEU A 227 -5.30 6.12 5.32
N PHE A 228 -5.01 5.42 4.24
CA PHE A 228 -5.97 5.05 3.21
C PHE A 228 -6.12 3.55 3.11
N SER A 229 -7.37 3.08 3.09
CA SER A 229 -7.64 1.78 2.47
C SER A 229 -7.62 1.94 0.96
N THR A 230 -6.89 1.13 0.19
CA THR A 230 -6.78 1.30 -1.27
C THR A 230 -8.11 1.19 -2.03
N ILE A 231 -9.16 0.65 -1.40
CA ILE A 231 -10.54 0.65 -1.94
C ILE A 231 -11.16 2.05 -1.92
N ALA A 232 -10.69 2.95 -1.04
CA ALA A 232 -11.23 4.30 -0.87
C ALA A 232 -10.57 5.35 -1.78
N GLY A 233 -9.41 5.03 -2.38
CA GLY A 233 -8.68 5.90 -3.31
C GLY A 233 -8.98 5.65 -4.79
N ILE A 234 -9.99 4.83 -5.08
CA ILE A 234 -10.52 4.55 -6.43
C ILE A 234 -11.93 5.15 -6.51
#